data_AF-A0A6C8GTL1-F1
#
_entry.id   AF-A0A6C8GTL1-F1
#
_cell.length_a   1.000
_cell.length_b   1.000
_cell.length_c   1.000
_cell.angle_alpha   90.00
_cell.angle_beta   90.00
_cell.angle_gamma   90.00
#
_symmetry.space_group_name_H-M   'P 1'
#
loop_
_entity.id
_entity.type
_entity.pdbx_description
1 polymer ?
#
loop_
_entity_poly.entity_id
_entity_poly.type
_entity_poly.pdbx_seq_one_letter_code
_entity_poly.pdbx_strand_id
1 'polypeptide(L)' 'QALRARLLRLLTTLEATDDHKLTDWLQQRIGLLGQRDTVMLHRLVHDIEKKLTK' A
#
# COMPACT_ATOMS: atom_id res chain seq x y z
N GLN A 1 6.05 5.44 9.78
CA GLN A 1 5.96 4.00 10.17
C GLN A 1 4.68 3.29 9.68
N ALA A 2 3.85 3.88 8.80
CA ALA A 2 2.50 3.37 8.52
C ALA A 2 2.20 2.92 7.07
N LEU A 3 3.10 3.09 6.08
CA LEU A 3 2.79 2.78 4.67
C LEU A 3 2.52 1.30 4.41
N ARG A 4 3.43 0.42 4.89
CA ARG A 4 3.28 -1.04 4.75
C ARG A 4 1.97 -1.52 5.35
N ALA A 5 1.66 -1.12 6.58
CA ALA A 5 0.43 -1.49 7.25
C ALA A 5 -0.83 -0.94 6.54
N ARG A 6 -0.78 0.28 5.99
CA ARG A 6 -1.89 0.82 5.17
C ARG A 6 -2.10 0.01 3.91
N LEU A 7 -1.03 -0.35 3.22
CA LEU A 7 -1.14 -1.15 2.00
C LEU A 7 -1.65 -2.56 2.26
N LEU A 8 -1.24 -3.20 3.37
CA LEU A 8 -1.82 -4.50 3.76
C LEU A 8 -3.32 -4.41 4.05
N ARG A 9 -3.76 -3.34 4.73
CA ARG A 9 -5.20 -3.09 4.93
C ARG A 9 -5.91 -2.82 3.60
N LEU A 10 -5.30 -2.05 2.70
CA LEU A 10 -5.88 -1.79 1.38
C LEU A 10 -6.02 -3.09 0.57
N LEU A 11 -5.03 -3.98 0.60
CA LEU A 11 -5.13 -5.30 -0.04
C LEU A 11 -6.27 -6.14 0.56
N THR A 12 -6.51 -6.03 1.87
CA THR A 12 -7.65 -6.67 2.53
C THR A 12 -8.98 -6.08 2.05
N THR A 13 -9.10 -4.75 1.97
CA THR A 13 -10.29 -4.06 1.46
C THR A 13 -10.58 -4.42 0.00
N LEU A 14 -9.54 -4.69 -0.79
CA LEU A 14 -9.66 -5.05 -2.20
C LEU A 14 -9.80 -6.57 -2.43
N GLU A 15 -9.93 -7.38 -1.37
CA GLU A 15 -10.00 -8.85 -1.45
C GLU A 15 -8.81 -9.47 -2.23
N ALA A 16 -7.66 -8.79 -2.19
CA ALA A 16 -6.45 -9.16 -2.93
C ALA A 16 -5.38 -9.83 -2.02
N THR A 17 -5.76 -10.21 -0.80
CA THR A 17 -4.82 -10.81 0.17
C THR A 17 -4.30 -12.17 -0.24
N ASP A 18 -5.06 -12.92 -1.06
CA ASP A 18 -4.65 -14.24 -1.55
C ASP A 18 -3.54 -14.16 -2.62
N ASP A 19 -3.28 -12.96 -3.17
CA ASP A 19 -2.10 -12.72 -3.99
C ASP A 19 -0.87 -12.52 -3.09
N HIS A 20 -0.37 -13.65 -2.58
CA HIS A 20 0.81 -13.68 -1.73
C HIS A 20 2.06 -13.17 -2.45
N LYS A 21 2.19 -13.38 -3.76
CA LYS A 21 3.33 -12.88 -4.55
C LYS A 21 3.35 -11.36 -4.58
N LEU A 22 2.20 -10.73 -4.83
CA LEU A 22 2.06 -9.28 -4.80
C LEU A 22 2.34 -8.73 -3.40
N THR A 23 1.76 -9.37 -2.38
CA THR A 23 1.90 -8.96 -0.97
C THR A 23 3.38 -8.98 -0.54
N ASP A 24 4.10 -10.07 -0.84
CA ASP A 24 5.51 -10.21 -0.51
C ASP A 24 6.39 -9.22 -1.29
N TRP A 25 6.16 -9.11 -2.60
CA TRP A 25 6.87 -8.14 -3.43
C TRP A 25 6.71 -6.72 -2.89
N LEU A 26 5.49 -6.33 -2.52
CA LEU A 26 5.19 -5.00 -2.01
C LEU A 26 5.89 -4.74 -0.67
N GLN A 27 5.88 -5.71 0.26
CA GLN A 27 6.56 -5.59 1.54
C GLN A 27 8.08 -5.37 1.39
N GLN A 28 8.70 -6.10 0.47
CA GLN A 28 10.13 -5.99 0.14
C GLN A 28 10.45 -4.65 -0.51
N ARG A 29 9.70 -4.26 -1.56
CA ARG A 29 10.03 -3.10 -2.40
C ARG A 29 9.82 -1.77 -1.72
N ILE A 30 8.81 -1.62 -0.86
CA ILE A 30 8.56 -0.37 -0.12
C ILE A 30 9.75 0.02 0.75
N GLY A 31 10.48 -0.96 1.28
CA GLY A 31 11.66 -0.70 2.11
C GLY A 31 12.83 -0.06 1.37
N LEU A 32 12.84 -0.15 0.04
CA LEU A 32 13.91 0.33 -0.81
C LEU A 32 13.63 1.72 -1.39
N LEU A 33 12.45 2.28 -1.13
CA LEU A 33 12.03 3.55 -1.70
C LEU A 33 12.68 4.72 -0.97
N GLY A 34 13.08 5.73 -1.75
CA GLY A 34 13.52 7.00 -1.21
C GLY A 34 12.39 7.79 -0.55
N GLN A 35 12.76 8.83 0.19
CA GLN A 35 11.81 9.67 0.94
C GLN A 35 10.73 10.28 0.04
N ARG A 36 11.11 10.78 -1.15
CA ARG A 36 10.17 11.40 -2.11
C ARG A 36 9.09 10.41 -2.53
N ASP A 37 9.49 9.21 -2.95
CA ASP A 37 8.56 8.20 -3.46
C ASP A 37 7.68 7.65 -2.35
N THR A 38 8.23 7.49 -1.14
CA THR A 38 7.46 7.10 0.04
C THR A 38 6.34 8.10 0.34
N VAL A 39 6.61 9.41 0.25
CA VAL A 39 5.60 10.46 0.45
C VAL A 39 4.55 10.43 -0.66
N MET A 40 4.96 10.23 -1.91
CA MET A 40 4.02 10.16 -3.04
C MET A 40 3.11 8.93 -2.96
N LEU A 41 3.65 7.77 -2.56
CA LEU A 41 2.84 6.58 -2.32
C LEU A 41 1.87 6.76 -1.17
N HIS A 42 2.28 7.42 -0.08
CA HIS A 42 1.37 7.76 0.99
C HIS A 42 0.17 8.58 0.51
N ARG A 43 0.39 9.54 -0.40
CA ARG A 43 -0.66 10.34 -1.01
C ARG A 43 -1.55 9.51 -1.92
N LEU A 44 -0.97 8.71 -2.80
CA LEU A 44 -1.72 7.84 -3.71
C LEU A 44 -2.63 6.87 -2.96
N VAL A 45 -2.08 6.18 -1.94
CA VAL A 45 -2.86 5.26 -1.09
C VAL A 45 -4.01 5.99 -0.39
N HIS A 46 -3.77 7.20 0.10
CA HIS A 46 -4.81 8.03 0.68
C HIS A 46 -5.94 8.35 -0.31
N ASP A 47 -5.58 8.74 -1.53
CA ASP A 47 -6.56 9.11 -2.56
C ASP A 47 -7.40 7.88 -2.99
N ILE A 48 -6.80 6.68 -3.05
CA ILE A 48 -7.51 5.41 -3.29
C ILE A 48 -8.47 5.11 -2.14
N GLU A 49 -8.00 5.11 -0.89
CA GLU A 49 -8.84 4.84 0.30
C GLU A 49 -10.07 5.77 0.34
N LYS A 50 -9.87 7.06 0.03
CA LYS A 50 -10.95 8.06 -0.04
C LYS A 50 -12.00 7.74 -1.11
N LYS A 51 -11.61 7.09 -2.22
CA LYS A 51 -12.52 6.67 -3.30
C LYS A 51 -13.26 5.38 -2.97
N LEU A 52 -12.67 4.47 -2.19
CA LEU A 52 -13.32 3.24 -1.75
C LEU A 52 -14.34 3.47 -0.63
N THR A 53 -14.17 4.53 0.16
CA THR A 53 -15.09 4.89 1.26
C THR A 53 -16.24 5.82 0.81
N LYS A 54 -16.33 6.10 -0.50
CA LYS A 54 -17.36 6.95 -1.12
C LYS A 54 -18.19 6.12 -2.07
#